data_AF-A0A945PXT5-F1
#
_entry.id   AF-A0A945PXT5-F1
#
_cell.length_a   1.000
_cell.length_b   1.000
_cell.length_c   1.000
_cell.angle_alpha   90.00
_cell.angle_beta   90.00
_cell.angle_gamma   90.00
#
_symmetry.space_group_name_H-M   'P 1'
#
loop_
_entity.id
_entity.type
_entity.pdbx_description
1 polymer ?
#
loop_
_entity_poly.entity_id
_entity_poly.type
_entity_poly.pdbx_seq_one_letter_code
_entity_poly.pdbx_strand_id
1 'polypeptide(L)'
;LREMHRILKPGGCLLILEFSKTDSELLKKFYDFYSFNVMPKLGGIIADDEESYQYLAESIRKHPDQETLKDMVLEAGFGFCEYHNLSGGIVALHKGIKT
;
A
#
# COMPACT_ATOMS: atom_id res chain seq x y z
N LEU A 1 -5.38 6.01 10.69
CA LEU A 1 -5.07 7.40 10.29
C LEU A 1 -5.41 8.43 11.37
N ARG A 2 -6.68 8.59 11.79
CA ARG A 2 -7.04 9.55 12.87
C ARG A 2 -6.26 9.36 14.16
N GLU A 3 -6.00 8.11 14.54
CA GLU A 3 -5.18 7.83 15.73
C GLU A 3 -3.72 8.24 15.55
N MET A 4 -3.13 8.01 14.37
CA MET A 4 -1.79 8.52 14.03
C MET A 4 -1.75 10.05 14.07
N HIS A 5 -2.79 10.71 13.56
CA HIS A 5 -2.93 12.17 13.66
C HIS A 5 -3.00 12.63 15.13
N ARG A 6 -3.79 11.95 15.98
CA ARG A 6 -3.97 12.30 17.40
C ARG A 6 -2.64 12.31 18.16
N ILE A 7 -1.79 11.30 17.94
CA ILE A 7 -0.53 11.13 18.69
C ILE A 7 0.62 12.00 18.19
N LEU A 8 0.59 12.44 16.93
CA LEU A 8 1.63 13.32 16.38
C LEU A 8 1.55 14.72 17.00
N LYS A 9 2.70 15.35 17.20
CA LYS A 9 2.79 16.78 17.55
C LYS A 9 2.44 17.64 16.32
N PRO A 10 1.99 18.90 16.48
CA PRO A 10 1.99 19.88 15.39
C PRO A 10 3.36 19.96 14.72
N GLY A 11 3.40 19.99 13.38
CA GLY A 11 4.61 19.84 12.56
C GLY A 11 5.11 18.40 12.39
N GLY A 12 4.46 17.41 13.01
CA GLY A 12 4.85 16.00 12.94
C GLY A 12 4.63 15.39 11.56
N CYS A 13 5.52 14.47 11.17
CA CYS A 13 5.50 13.77 9.89
C CYS A 13 4.95 12.35 10.03
N LEU A 14 3.96 12.01 9.21
CA LEU A 14 3.47 10.66 8.96
C LEU A 14 4.15 10.13 7.70
N LEU A 15 4.69 8.91 7.76
CA LEU A 15 5.17 8.16 6.61
C LEU A 15 4.48 6.79 6.57
N ILE A 16 3.86 6.46 5.43
CA ILE A 16 3.24 5.17 5.17
C ILE A 16 3.90 4.60 3.92
N LEU A 17 4.63 3.49 4.07
CA LEU A 17 5.22 2.74 2.96
C LEU A 17 4.39 1.48 2.79
N GLU A 18 3.55 1.43 1.76
CA GLU A 18 2.62 0.33 1.58
C GLU A 18 2.41 -0.02 0.10
N PHE A 19 1.88 -1.21 -0.16
CA PHE A 19 1.50 -1.60 -1.52
C PHE A 19 0.46 -0.65 -2.10
N SER A 20 0.52 -0.45 -3.42
CA SER A 20 -0.44 0.38 -4.13
C SER A 20 -0.70 -0.16 -5.53
N LYS A 21 -1.33 0.65 -6.38
CA LYS A 21 -1.71 0.24 -7.73
C LYS A 21 -0.72 0.81 -8.74
N THR A 22 -0.18 -0.07 -9.59
CA THR A 22 0.62 0.35 -10.74
C THR A 22 -0.25 1.01 -11.81
N ASP A 23 0.20 2.16 -12.32
CA ASP A 23 -0.44 2.86 -13.44
C ASP A 23 -0.16 2.18 -14.79
N SER A 24 0.87 1.32 -14.84
CA SER A 24 1.19 0.54 -16.04
C SER A 24 0.32 -0.71 -16.13
N GLU A 25 -0.55 -0.74 -17.15
CA GLU A 25 -1.39 -1.90 -17.46
C GLU A 25 -0.58 -3.18 -17.76
N LEU A 26 0.64 -3.04 -18.30
CA LEU A 26 1.53 -4.17 -18.53
C LEU A 26 2.04 -4.74 -17.21
N LEU A 27 2.55 -3.88 -16.32
CA LEU A 27 3.03 -4.29 -15.00
C LEU A 27 1.90 -4.87 -14.16
N LYS A 28 0.69 -4.32 -14.25
CA LYS A 28 -0.50 -4.83 -13.56
C LYS A 28 -0.79 -6.26 -13.96
N LYS A 29 -0.82 -6.57 -15.26
CA LYS A 29 -1.06 -7.93 -15.76
C LYS A 29 0.03 -8.92 -15.33
N PHE A 30 1.29 -8.53 -15.40
CA PHE A 30 2.40 -9.37 -14.93
C PHE A 30 2.34 -9.60 -13.42
N TYR A 31 2.09 -8.54 -12.65
CA TYR A 31 1.99 -8.60 -11.21
C TYR A 31 0.80 -9.44 -10.75
N ASP A 32 -0.37 -9.27 -11.37
CA ASP A 32 -1.54 -10.11 -11.13
C ASP A 32 -1.24 -11.57 -11.45
N PHE A 33 -0.63 -11.87 -12.61
CA PHE A 33 -0.28 -13.24 -12.96
C PHE A 33 0.67 -13.86 -11.94
N TYR A 34 1.76 -13.16 -11.57
CA TYR A 34 2.72 -13.60 -10.58
C TYR A 34 2.07 -13.82 -9.20
N SER A 35 1.29 -12.85 -8.73
CA SER A 35 0.68 -12.85 -7.40
C SER A 35 -0.38 -13.94 -7.24
N PHE A 36 -1.14 -14.27 -8.29
CA PHE A 36 -2.20 -15.29 -8.21
C PHE A 36 -1.74 -16.70 -8.58
N ASN A 37 -0.72 -16.84 -9.44
CA ASN A 37 -0.35 -18.15 -9.98
C ASN A 37 1.00 -18.67 -9.48
N VAL A 38 1.90 -17.78 -9.07
CA VAL A 38 3.28 -18.13 -8.72
C VAL A 38 3.50 -18.01 -7.22
N MET A 39 3.07 -16.90 -6.61
CA MET A 39 3.30 -16.63 -5.19
C MET A 39 2.64 -17.62 -4.22
N PRO A 40 1.37 -18.06 -4.39
CA PRO A 40 0.74 -19.03 -3.49
C PRO A 40 1.41 -20.40 -3.59
N LYS A 41 1.76 -20.83 -4.81
CA LYS A 41 2.46 -22.10 -5.05
C LYS A 41 3.86 -22.11 -4.45
N LEU A 42 4.60 -21.00 -4.53
CA LEU A 42 5.89 -20.87 -3.85
C LEU A 42 5.72 -20.84 -2.32
N GLY A 43 4.68 -20.20 -1.81
CA GLY A 43 4.32 -20.20 -0.39
C GLY A 43 4.05 -21.60 0.16
N GLY A 44 3.25 -22.40 -0.57
CA GLY A 44 2.99 -23.80 -0.22
C GLY A 44 4.23 -24.68 -0.29
N ILE A 45 5.14 -24.45 -1.25
CA ILE A 45 6.36 -25.25 -1.41
C ILE A 45 7.44 -24.91 -0.37
N ILE A 46 7.59 -23.63 -0.01
CA ILE A 46 8.71 -23.15 0.83
C ILE A 46 8.30 -23.05 2.32
N ALA A 47 7.06 -22.65 2.60
CA ALA A 47 6.60 -22.33 3.95
C ALA A 47 5.46 -23.24 4.45
N ASP A 48 5.00 -24.20 3.64
CA ASP A 48 3.82 -25.05 3.92
C ASP A 48 2.56 -24.24 4.29
N ASP A 49 2.48 -22.99 3.82
CA ASP A 49 1.44 -22.02 4.18
C ASP A 49 0.99 -21.24 2.94
N GLU A 50 0.27 -21.94 2.06
CA GLU A 50 -0.33 -21.38 0.86
C GLU A 50 -1.38 -20.30 1.18
N GLU A 51 -2.11 -20.46 2.29
CA GLU A 51 -3.21 -19.59 2.69
C GLU A 51 -2.71 -18.18 3.06
N SER A 52 -1.60 -18.07 3.79
CA SER A 52 -1.00 -16.77 4.14
C SER A 52 -0.57 -15.96 2.91
N TYR A 53 0.00 -16.61 1.89
CA TYR A 53 0.43 -15.92 0.66
C TYR A 53 -0.74 -15.53 -0.24
N GLN A 54 -1.81 -16.34 -0.25
CA GLN A 54 -3.06 -15.95 -0.91
C GLN A 54 -3.69 -14.74 -0.21
N TYR A 55 -3.75 -14.74 1.13
CA TYR A 55 -4.23 -13.61 1.91
C TYR A 55 -3.41 -12.34 1.65
N LEU A 56 -2.08 -12.46 1.54
CA LEU A 56 -1.22 -11.33 1.16
C LEU A 56 -1.63 -10.76 -0.20
N ALA A 57 -1.76 -11.60 -1.23
CA ALA A 57 -2.19 -11.15 -2.57
C ALA A 57 -3.59 -10.48 -2.54
N GLU A 58 -4.51 -11.03 -1.75
CA GLU A 58 -5.85 -10.44 -1.59
C GLU A 58 -5.85 -9.11 -0.84
N SER A 59 -5.04 -8.99 0.21
CA SER A 59 -4.96 -7.77 1.02
C SER A 59 -4.37 -6.60 0.22
N ILE A 60 -3.39 -6.87 -0.64
CA ILE A 60 -2.81 -5.89 -1.58
C ILE A 60 -3.89 -5.34 -2.53
N ARG A 61 -4.79 -6.19 -3.03
CA ARG A 61 -5.89 -5.74 -3.91
C ARG A 61 -6.96 -4.91 -3.21
N LYS A 62 -7.23 -5.20 -1.95
CA LYS A 62 -8.22 -4.48 -1.13
C LYS A 62 -7.66 -3.14 -0.62
N HIS A 63 -6.33 -2.96 -0.66
CA HIS A 63 -5.70 -1.72 -0.23
C HIS A 63 -6.09 -0.54 -1.15
N PRO A 64 -6.34 0.66 -0.59
CA PRO A 64 -6.59 1.86 -1.38
C PRO A 64 -5.41 2.17 -2.32
N ASP A 65 -5.71 2.77 -3.47
CA ASP A 65 -4.66 3.34 -4.33
C ASP A 65 -4.10 4.64 -3.76
N GLN A 66 -3.12 5.20 -4.46
CA GLN A 66 -2.34 6.34 -4.02
C GLN A 66 -3.20 7.56 -3.71
N GLU A 67 -4.08 7.95 -4.64
CA GLU A 67 -4.94 9.12 -4.45
C GLU A 67 -5.98 8.84 -3.36
N THR A 68 -6.59 7.66 -3.34
CA THR A 68 -7.56 7.30 -2.29
C THR A 68 -6.91 7.37 -0.90
N LEU A 69 -5.72 6.78 -0.71
CA LEU A 69 -5.05 6.80 0.59
C LEU A 69 -4.60 8.22 0.98
N LYS A 70 -4.15 9.03 0.01
CA LYS A 70 -3.81 10.44 0.24
C LYS A 70 -5.03 11.22 0.73
N ASP A 71 -6.18 11.05 0.09
CA ASP A 71 -7.44 11.70 0.50
C ASP A 71 -7.85 11.25 1.90
N MET A 72 -7.74 9.95 2.20
CA MET A 72 -8.00 9.42 3.55
C MET A 72 -7.06 10.02 4.62
N VAL A 73 -5.80 10.32 4.27
CA VAL A 73 -4.85 11.01 5.17
C VAL A 73 -5.29 12.45 5.41
N LEU A 74 -5.69 13.18 4.36
CA LEU A 74 -6.20 14.55 4.47
C LEU A 74 -7.48 14.60 5.32
N GLU A 75 -8.43 13.70 5.07
CA GLU A 75 -9.67 13.55 5.85
C GLU A 75 -9.43 13.18 7.32
N ALA A 76 -8.29 12.58 7.64
CA ALA A 76 -7.90 12.29 9.02
C ALA A 76 -7.41 13.51 9.80
N GLY A 77 -7.22 14.67 9.14
CA GLY A 77 -6.85 15.94 9.75
C GLY A 77 -5.44 16.44 9.43
N PHE A 78 -4.68 15.75 8.59
CA PHE A 78 -3.37 16.23 8.15
C PHE A 78 -3.55 17.40 7.17
N GLY A 79 -2.79 18.48 7.36
CA GLY A 79 -2.90 19.68 6.51
C GLY A 79 -2.20 19.56 5.16
N PHE A 80 -1.33 18.55 5.00
CA PHE A 80 -0.66 18.26 3.73
C PHE A 80 -0.44 16.75 3.60
N CYS A 81 -0.59 16.22 2.38
CA CYS A 81 -0.20 14.86 2.04
C CYS A 81 0.23 14.74 0.57
N GLU A 82 1.38 14.12 0.35
CA GLU A 82 1.90 13.74 -0.98
C GLU A 82 2.28 12.26 -0.97
N TYR A 83 2.45 11.66 -2.15
CA TYR A 83 2.95 10.29 -2.29
C TYR A 83 4.04 10.19 -3.35
N HIS A 84 4.89 9.18 -3.22
CA HIS A 84 5.91 8.84 -4.20
C HIS A 84 5.82 7.37 -4.58
N ASN A 85 5.67 7.10 -5.89
CA ASN A 85 5.61 5.75 -6.44
C ASN A 85 6.99 5.11 -6.49
N LEU A 86 7.10 3.90 -5.97
CA LEU A 86 8.27 3.03 -6.04
C LEU A 86 7.96 1.83 -6.93
N SER A 87 8.97 1.32 -7.64
CA SER A 87 8.85 0.14 -8.50
C SER A 87 7.67 0.20 -9.48
N GLY A 88 7.43 1.38 -10.08
CA GLY A 88 6.33 1.58 -11.02
C GLY A 88 4.93 1.65 -10.39
N GLY A 89 4.84 1.91 -9.08
CA GLY A 89 3.56 2.05 -8.36
C GLY A 89 3.07 0.78 -7.66
N ILE A 90 3.87 -0.29 -7.67
CA ILE A 90 3.59 -1.48 -6.84
C ILE A 90 3.62 -1.11 -5.36
N VAL A 91 4.49 -0.17 -4.97
CA VAL A 91 4.60 0.37 -3.63
C VAL A 91 4.53 1.89 -3.73
N ALA A 92 3.89 2.54 -2.77
CA ALA A 92 3.89 3.99 -2.64
C ALA A 92 4.30 4.41 -1.22
N LEU A 93 5.05 5.50 -1.14
CA LEU A 93 5.37 6.16 0.11
C LEU A 93 4.51 7.42 0.25
N HIS A 94 3.52 7.40 1.15
CA HIS A 94 2.73 8.57 1.50
C HIS A 94 3.38 9.33 2.64
N LYS A 95 3.46 10.65 2.49
CA LYS A 95 4.01 11.57 3.48
C LYS A 95 2.95 12.59 3.85
N GLY A 96 2.53 12.60 5.12
CA GLY A 96 1.56 13.54 5.67
C GLY A 96 2.19 14.46 6.72
N ILE A 97 1.77 15.73 6.76
CA ILE A 97 2.22 16.69 7.78
C ILE A 97 1.04 17.15 8.63
N LYS A 98 1.15 16.98 9.95
CA LYS A 98 0.17 17.52 10.90
C LYS A 98 0.43 19.00 11.07
N THR A 99 -0.56 19.82 10.76
CA THR A 99 -0.53 21.28 10.97
C THR A 99 -1.04 21.64 12.36
#